data_AF-A0A5F8AER7-F1
#
_entry.id   AF-A0A5F8AER7-F1
#
_cell.length_a   1.000
_cell.length_b   1.000
_cell.length_c   1.000
_cell.angle_alpha   90.00
_cell.angle_beta   90.00
_cell.angle_gamma   90.00
#
_symmetry.space_group_name_H-M   'P 1'
#
loop_
_entity.id
_entity.type
_entity.pdbx_description
1 polymer ?
#
loop_
_entity_poly.entity_id
_entity_poly.type
_entity_poly.pdbx_seq_one_letter_code
_entity_poly.pdbx_strand_id
1 'polypeptide(L)'
;MWDFTEDQTAEFKEAFQLFDRTEMNVKVLDFEHFLPMLQTVAKNKDQGTYEDYVEGLRVFDEEGNGTVMGAEIRHVLVTVGEKMTEVEVEMLVAGHEDSNGCINYEELVCVVLNG
;
A
#
# COMPACT_ATOMS: atom_id res chain seq x y z
N MET A 1 -12.75 10.03 25.72
CA MET A 1 -11.83 10.84 24.90
C MET A 1 -11.51 9.98 23.71
N TRP A 2 -11.64 10.48 22.49
CA TRP A 2 -11.33 9.69 21.30
C TRP A 2 -9.80 9.62 21.23
N ASP A 3 -9.22 8.47 21.60
CA ASP A 3 -7.77 8.26 21.54
C ASP A 3 -7.40 7.83 20.13
N PHE A 4 -7.14 8.81 19.27
CA PHE A 4 -6.44 8.56 18.02
C PHE A 4 -4.97 8.24 18.32
N THR A 5 -4.38 7.32 17.56
CA THR A 5 -2.93 7.06 17.64
C THR A 5 -2.14 8.27 17.12
N GLU A 6 -0.85 8.35 17.43
CA GLU A 6 0.03 9.39 16.88
C GLU A 6 0.04 9.36 15.35
N ASP A 7 0.08 8.17 14.74
CA ASP A 7 0.03 7.98 13.29
C ASP A 7 -1.28 8.53 12.69
N GLN A 8 -2.42 8.19 13.30
CA GLN A 8 -3.72 8.70 12.87
C GLN A 8 -3.81 10.23 12.98
N THR A 9 -3.15 10.80 13.98
CA THR A 9 -3.07 12.26 14.16
C THR A 9 -2.14 12.91 13.14
N ALA A 10 -1.07 12.22 12.73
CA ALA A 10 -0.10 12.70 11.73
C ALA A 10 -0.70 12.69 10.32
N GLU A 11 -1.35 11.61 9.91
CA GLU A 11 -2.03 11.49 8.61
C GLU A 11 -3.09 12.59 8.41
N PHE A 12 -3.89 12.84 9.45
CA PHE A 12 -4.88 13.91 9.43
C PHE A 12 -4.26 15.30 9.27
N LYS A 13 -3.09 15.55 9.89
CA LYS A 13 -2.37 16.81 9.75
C LYS A 13 -1.76 16.98 8.36
N GLU A 14 -1.23 15.92 7.76
CA GLU A 14 -0.70 15.95 6.39
C GLU A 14 -1.81 16.19 5.36
N ALA A 15 -2.93 15.47 5.48
CA ALA A 15 -4.11 15.73 4.66
C ALA A 15 -4.57 17.19 4.81
N PHE A 16 -4.57 17.72 6.04
CA PHE A 16 -4.88 19.14 6.26
C PHE A 16 -3.90 20.09 5.57
N GLN A 17 -2.59 19.83 5.63
CA GLN A 17 -1.59 20.67 4.98
C GLN A 17 -1.67 20.61 3.44
N LEU A 18 -2.02 19.47 2.86
CA LEU A 18 -2.23 19.34 1.42
C LEU A 18 -3.45 20.15 0.96
N PHE A 19 -4.53 20.16 1.74
CA PHE A 19 -5.73 20.95 1.46
C PHE A 19 -5.54 22.45 1.71
N ASP A 20 -4.75 22.86 2.72
CA ASP A 20 -4.46 24.28 2.99
C ASP A 20 -3.55 24.92 1.91
N ARG A 21 -2.71 24.11 1.23
CA ARG A 21 -1.89 24.57 0.10
C ARG A 21 -2.70 25.00 -1.13
N THR A 22 -3.97 24.61 -1.26
CA THR A 22 -4.83 25.01 -2.39
C THR A 22 -5.54 26.36 -2.19
N GLU A 23 -4.86 27.32 -1.56
CA GLU A 23 -5.30 28.72 -1.34
C GLU A 23 -6.52 28.95 -0.43
N MET A 24 -6.87 27.99 0.43
CA MET A 24 -7.91 28.20 1.44
C MET A 24 -7.28 28.40 2.81
N ASN A 25 -6.85 29.63 3.10
CA ASN A 25 -6.38 30.11 4.42
C ASN A 25 -7.55 30.17 5.43
N VAL A 26 -8.27 29.06 5.55
CA VAL A 26 -9.55 28.91 6.21
C VAL A 26 -9.28 28.20 7.53
N LYS A 27 -9.35 28.97 8.63
CA LYS A 27 -9.13 28.45 9.99
C LYS A 27 -10.25 27.53 10.50
N VAL A 28 -11.36 27.44 9.78
CA VAL A 28 -12.56 26.69 10.17
C VAL A 28 -13.11 25.95 8.96
N LEU A 29 -12.96 24.62 8.95
CA LEU A 29 -13.53 23.76 7.92
C LEU A 29 -15.01 23.49 8.22
N ASP A 30 -15.86 23.63 7.22
CA ASP A 30 -17.21 23.06 7.28
C ASP A 30 -17.18 21.56 6.91
N PHE A 31 -18.32 20.89 7.11
CA PHE A 31 -18.41 19.45 6.93
C PHE A 31 -18.19 19.02 5.46
N GLU A 32 -18.60 19.86 4.51
CA GLU A 32 -18.46 19.58 3.07
C GLU A 32 -16.99 19.61 2.63
N HIS A 33 -16.16 20.47 3.23
CA HIS A 33 -14.72 20.49 3.01
C HIS A 33 -13.98 19.42 3.84
N PHE A 34 -14.52 19.00 4.98
CA PHE A 34 -13.95 17.95 5.82
C PHE A 34 -14.09 16.54 5.22
N LEU A 35 -15.19 16.27 4.51
CA LEU A 35 -15.45 14.95 3.91
C LEU A 35 -14.36 14.49 2.92
N PRO A 36 -13.92 15.32 1.94
CA PRO A 36 -12.80 14.96 1.07
C PRO A 36 -11.51 14.65 1.83
N MET A 37 -11.22 15.38 2.91
CA MET A 37 -10.04 15.12 3.73
C MET A 37 -10.14 13.78 4.46
N LEU A 38 -11.30 13.49 5.06
CA LEU A 38 -11.57 12.22 5.70
C LEU A 38 -11.47 11.06 4.70
N GLN A 39 -11.96 11.24 3.47
CA GLN A 39 -11.84 10.24 2.40
C GLN A 39 -10.38 10.01 2.00
N THR A 40 -9.56 11.05 1.92
CA THR A 40 -8.12 10.92 1.63
C THR A 40 -7.40 10.16 2.74
N VAL A 41 -7.63 10.52 4.01
CA VAL A 41 -7.03 9.82 5.15
C VAL A 41 -7.52 8.37 5.25
N ALA A 42 -8.81 8.14 5.04
CA ALA A 42 -9.39 6.79 5.06
C ALA A 42 -8.81 5.90 3.94
N LYS A 43 -8.57 6.44 2.74
CA LYS A 43 -7.92 5.69 1.64
C LYS A 43 -6.47 5.34 1.93
N ASN A 44 -5.75 6.17 2.67
CA ASN A 44 -4.36 5.92 3.02
C ASN A 44 -4.21 4.89 4.15
N LYS A 45 -5.20 4.79 5.04
CA LYS A 45 -5.21 3.85 6.16
C LYS A 45 -5.23 2.37 5.80
N ASP A 46 -5.67 2.03 4.59
CA ASP A 46 -5.82 0.63 4.17
C ASP A 46 -4.57 0.10 3.44
N GLN A 47 -3.52 0.90 3.26
CA GLN A 47 -2.26 0.45 2.68
C GLN A 47 -1.34 -0.10 3.78
N GLY A 48 -0.93 -1.35 3.66
CA GLY A 48 0.01 -1.98 4.59
C GLY A 48 1.38 -1.30 4.57
N THR A 49 2.17 -1.52 5.61
CA THR A 49 3.59 -1.13 5.64
C THR A 49 4.45 -2.11 4.82
N TYR A 50 5.68 -1.71 4.49
CA TYR A 50 6.65 -2.60 3.85
C TYR A 50 6.80 -3.92 4.62
N GLU A 51 6.93 -3.84 5.94
CA GLU A 51 7.04 -4.98 6.82
C GLU A 51 5.81 -5.90 6.76
N ASP A 52 4.59 -5.33 6.69
CA ASP A 52 3.36 -6.12 6.61
C ASP A 52 3.33 -7.00 5.34
N TYR A 53 3.73 -6.44 4.20
CA TYR A 53 3.77 -7.18 2.93
C TYR A 53 4.91 -8.20 2.89
N VAL A 54 6.10 -7.84 3.39
CA VAL A 54 7.26 -8.75 3.44
C VAL A 54 6.97 -9.95 4.33
N GLU A 55 6.44 -9.75 5.54
CA GLU A 55 6.07 -10.86 6.42
C GLU A 55 4.94 -11.71 5.82
N GLY A 56 3.99 -11.08 5.12
CA GLY A 56 2.92 -11.77 4.41
C GLY A 56 3.41 -12.67 3.27
N LEU A 57 4.47 -12.26 2.56
CA LEU A 57 5.04 -13.02 1.44
C LEU A 57 6.11 -14.03 1.89
N ARG A 58 6.76 -13.81 3.04
CA ARG A 58 7.77 -14.72 3.61
C ARG A 58 7.24 -16.13 3.84
N VAL A 59 5.92 -16.32 4.02
CA VAL A 59 5.33 -17.65 4.18
C VAL A 59 5.46 -18.54 2.93
N PHE A 60 5.75 -17.95 1.77
CA PHE A 60 6.00 -18.65 0.50
C PHE A 60 7.50 -18.81 0.21
N ASP A 61 8.37 -18.17 0.98
CA ASP A 61 9.83 -18.25 0.85
C ASP A 61 10.35 -19.41 1.71
N GLU A 62 10.22 -20.64 1.20
CA GLU A 62 10.68 -21.84 1.91
C GLU A 62 12.19 -21.84 2.20
N GLU A 63 12.97 -21.17 1.35
CA GLU A 63 14.44 -21.12 1.44
C GLU A 63 14.95 -19.97 2.33
N GLY A 64 14.09 -18.99 2.64
CA GLY A 64 14.43 -17.79 3.39
C GLY A 64 15.44 -16.90 2.66
N ASN A 65 15.43 -16.91 1.33
CA ASN A 65 16.43 -16.23 0.50
C ASN A 65 15.95 -14.88 -0.06
N GLY A 66 14.73 -14.44 0.29
CA GLY A 66 14.11 -13.21 -0.19
C GLY A 66 13.48 -13.35 -1.57
N THR A 67 13.31 -14.57 -2.07
CA THR A 67 12.68 -14.85 -3.37
C THR A 67 11.59 -15.89 -3.24
N VAL A 68 10.58 -15.78 -4.11
CA VAL A 68 9.47 -16.74 -4.20
C VAL A 68 9.18 -17.03 -5.66
N MET A 69 8.59 -18.17 -5.94
CA MET A 69 8.26 -18.52 -7.31
C MET A 69 7.18 -17.56 -7.83
N GLY A 70 7.37 -16.97 -9.02
CA GLY A 70 6.45 -15.99 -9.57
C GLY A 70 5.04 -16.54 -9.74
N ALA A 71 4.92 -17.85 -10.00
CA ALA A 71 3.64 -18.56 -10.02
C ALA A 71 2.88 -18.49 -8.68
N GLU A 72 3.57 -18.50 -7.55
CA GLU A 72 2.95 -18.40 -6.22
C GLU A 72 2.46 -16.99 -5.94
N ILE A 73 3.27 -15.96 -6.24
CA ILE A 73 2.81 -14.56 -6.16
C ILE A 73 1.55 -14.36 -7.00
N ARG A 74 1.58 -14.81 -8.27
CA ARG A 74 0.42 -14.69 -9.17
C ARG A 74 -0.80 -15.37 -8.58
N HIS A 75 -0.65 -16.59 -8.06
CA HIS A 75 -1.74 -17.32 -7.46
C HIS A 75 -2.33 -16.59 -6.25
N VAL A 76 -1.50 -16.10 -5.35
CA VAL A 76 -1.94 -15.41 -4.13
C VAL A 76 -2.71 -14.14 -4.48
N LEU A 77 -2.18 -13.31 -5.37
CA LEU A 77 -2.77 -12.01 -5.74
C LEU A 77 -4.14 -12.13 -6.44
N VAL A 78 -4.43 -13.25 -7.11
CA VAL A 78 -5.75 -13.49 -7.74
C VAL A 78 -6.71 -14.31 -6.88
N THR A 79 -6.25 -14.93 -5.79
CA THR A 79 -7.08 -15.85 -4.99
C THR A 79 -7.39 -15.38 -3.57
N VAL A 80 -6.52 -14.58 -2.96
CA VAL A 80 -6.61 -14.17 -1.55
C VAL A 80 -7.03 -12.69 -1.45
N GLY A 81 -7.85 -12.36 -0.45
CA GLY A 81 -8.19 -10.97 -0.11
C GLY A 81 -8.97 -10.22 -1.19
N GLU A 82 -8.59 -8.95 -1.40
CA GLU A 82 -9.03 -8.14 -2.53
C GLU A 82 -8.22 -8.50 -3.77
N LYS A 83 -8.87 -9.22 -4.67
CA LYS A 83 -8.22 -9.88 -5.80
C LYS A 83 -7.90 -8.88 -6.88
N MET A 84 -6.70 -9.00 -7.43
CA MET A 84 -6.31 -8.33 -8.66
C MET A 84 -6.78 -9.14 -9.88
N THR A 85 -6.99 -8.46 -11.00
CA THR A 85 -7.18 -9.14 -12.28
C THR A 85 -5.86 -9.72 -12.78
N GLU A 86 -5.91 -10.76 -13.61
CA GLU A 86 -4.70 -11.36 -14.21
C GLU A 86 -3.84 -10.29 -14.91
N VAL A 87 -4.47 -9.34 -15.61
CA VAL A 87 -3.78 -8.26 -16.31
C VAL A 87 -3.03 -7.34 -15.35
N GLU A 88 -3.63 -6.97 -14.22
CA GLU A 88 -2.97 -6.14 -13.19
C GLU A 88 -1.81 -6.88 -12.55
N VAL A 89 -1.95 -8.18 -12.28
CA VAL A 89 -0.87 -9.00 -11.75
C VAL A 89 0.28 -9.10 -12.73
N GLU A 90 0.01 -9.34 -14.02
CA GLU A 90 1.06 -9.35 -15.05
C GLU A 90 1.81 -8.02 -15.12
N MET A 91 1.09 -6.90 -15.03
CA MET A 91 1.72 -5.57 -15.01
C MET A 91 2.59 -5.35 -13.77
N LEU A 92 2.16 -5.86 -12.61
CA LEU A 92 2.89 -5.73 -11.35
C LEU A 92 4.22 -6.48 -11.37
N VAL A 93 4.22 -7.71 -11.88
CA VAL A 93 5.41 -8.58 -11.83
C VAL A 93 6.29 -8.49 -13.08
N ALA A 94 5.85 -7.77 -14.11
CA ALA A 94 6.60 -7.58 -15.34
C ALA A 94 7.98 -6.96 -15.08
N GLY A 95 9.03 -7.69 -15.46
CA GLY A 95 10.42 -7.25 -15.28
C GLY A 95 11.04 -7.59 -13.94
N HIS A 96 10.30 -8.17 -12.99
CA HIS A 96 10.80 -8.61 -11.68
C HIS A 96 11.07 -10.12 -11.60
N GLU A 97 10.64 -10.89 -12.61
CA GLU A 97 10.86 -12.33 -12.70
C GLU A 97 12.21 -12.65 -13.37
N ASP A 98 13.03 -13.47 -12.71
CA ASP A 98 14.36 -13.87 -13.19
C ASP A 98 14.29 -15.04 -14.18
N SER A 99 15.45 -15.51 -14.67
CA SER A 99 15.49 -16.63 -15.62
C SER A 99 15.05 -17.98 -15.05
N ASN A 100 14.88 -18.09 -13.74
CA ASN A 100 14.42 -19.29 -13.05
C ASN A 100 12.92 -19.22 -12.71
N GLY A 101 12.26 -18.10 -13.03
CA GLY A 101 10.86 -17.88 -12.67
C GLY A 101 10.67 -17.42 -11.23
N CYS A 102 11.73 -16.94 -10.57
CA CYS A 102 11.68 -16.44 -9.20
C CYS A 102 11.57 -14.91 -9.21
N ILE A 103 10.89 -14.38 -8.20
CA ILE A 103 10.71 -12.94 -7.97
C ILE A 103 11.32 -12.59 -6.62
N ASN A 104 12.14 -11.54 -6.57
CA ASN A 104 12.55 -10.94 -5.31
C ASN A 104 11.38 -10.10 -4.76
N TYR A 105 10.68 -10.64 -3.77
CA TYR A 105 9.46 -10.00 -3.26
C TYR A 105 9.75 -8.78 -2.39
N GLU A 106 10.92 -8.73 -1.74
CA GLU A 106 11.35 -7.57 -0.97
C GLU A 106 11.56 -6.35 -1.90
N GLU A 107 12.22 -6.56 -3.04
CA GLU A 107 12.39 -5.53 -4.07
C GLU A 107 11.03 -5.14 -4.67
N LEU A 108 10.19 -6.12 -5.01
CA LEU A 108 8.86 -5.86 -5.58
C LEU A 108 8.01 -4.99 -4.64
N VAL A 109 7.94 -5.33 -3.34
CA VAL A 109 7.20 -4.55 -2.34
C VAL A 109 7.78 -3.14 -2.22
N CYS A 110 9.11 -3.00 -2.22
CA CYS A 110 9.76 -1.70 -2.19
C CYS A 110 9.38 -0.84 -3.41
N VAL A 111 9.34 -1.42 -4.61
CA VAL A 111 8.93 -0.69 -5.83
C VAL A 111 7.46 -0.30 -5.78
N VAL A 112 6.58 -1.19 -5.31
CA VAL A 112 5.14 -0.95 -5.23
C VAL A 112 4.77 0.14 -4.23
N LEU A 113 5.46 0.19 -3.08
CA LEU A 113 5.17 1.18 -2.04
C LEU A 113 5.81 2.55 -2.30
N ASN A 114 6.87 2.60 -3.12
CA ASN A 114 7.58 3.84 -3.43
C ASN A 114 7.21 4.44 -4.81
N GLY A 115 6.33 3.79 -5.57
CA GLY A 115 5.85 4.24 -6.89
C GLY A 115 4.55 5.02 -6.81
#